data_AF-A0A803MZ96-F1
#
_entry.id   AF-A0A803MZ96-F1
#
_cell.length_a   1.000
_cell.length_b   1.000
_cell.length_c   1.000
_cell.angle_alpha   90.00
_cell.angle_beta   90.00
_cell.angle_gamma   90.00
#
_symmetry.space_group_name_H-M   'P 1'
#
loop_
_entity.id
_entity.type
_entity.pdbx_description
1 polymer ?
#
loop_
_entity_poly.entity_id
_entity_poly.type
_entity_poly.pdbx_seq_one_letter_code
_entity_poly.pdbx_strand_id
1 'polypeptide(L)'
;MADALVTMSENSKKKLELFERKFNGNDEGGHQSKEGHDLLMECLDALSALEGIDGASFAKATKLIHDDPLWRKMFLRFPHDRKIDFVLNL
;
A
#
# COMPACT_ATOMS: atom_id res chain seq x y z
N MET A 1 -10.84 -23.39 -22.63
CA MET A 1 -9.81 -23.24 -21.57
C MET A 1 -8.71 -22.25 -21.95
N ALA A 2 -8.40 -22.07 -23.24
CA ALA A 2 -7.41 -21.07 -23.70
C ALA A 2 -7.86 -19.62 -23.47
N ASP A 3 -9.14 -19.29 -23.70
CA ASP A 3 -9.66 -17.92 -23.51
C ASP A 3 -9.49 -17.37 -22.08
N ALA A 4 -9.73 -18.19 -21.05
CA ALA A 4 -9.61 -17.78 -19.66
C ALA A 4 -8.16 -17.41 -19.29
N LEU A 5 -7.17 -18.10 -19.87
CA LEU A 5 -5.74 -17.82 -19.66
C LEU A 5 -5.32 -16.51 -20.34
N VAL A 6 -5.88 -16.23 -21.53
CA VAL A 6 -5.65 -14.98 -22.27
C VAL A 6 -6.25 -13.80 -21.49
N THR A 7 -7.49 -13.93 -21.02
CA THR A 7 -8.15 -12.88 -20.22
C THR A 7 -7.44 -12.59 -18.89
N MET A 8 -6.88 -13.62 -18.23
CA MET A 8 -6.08 -13.42 -17.02
C MET A 8 -4.76 -12.69 -17.32
N SER A 9 -4.07 -13.06 -18.40
CA SER A 9 -2.86 -12.36 -18.87
C SER A 9 -3.13 -10.89 -19.20
N GLU A 10 -4.26 -10.59 -19.85
CA GLU A 10 -4.65 -9.21 -20.15
C GLU A 10 -4.99 -8.39 -18.90
N ASN A 11 -5.61 -9.00 -17.89
CA ASN A 11 -5.88 -8.33 -16.61
C ASN A 11 -4.59 -8.01 -15.84
N SER A 12 -3.62 -8.93 -15.83
CA SER A 12 -2.31 -8.70 -15.22
C SER A 12 -1.57 -7.54 -15.89
N LYS A 13 -1.61 -7.46 -17.23
CA LYS A 13 -0.99 -6.36 -17.98
C LYS A 13 -1.65 -5.02 -17.68
N LYS A 14 -2.99 -4.97 -17.67
CA LYS A 14 -3.73 -3.74 -17.32
C LYS A 14 -3.50 -3.30 -15.87
N LYS A 15 -3.36 -4.25 -14.93
CA LYS A 15 -3.03 -3.94 -13.53
C LYS A 15 -1.61 -3.37 -13.41
N LEU A 16 -0.65 -3.91 -14.17
CA LEU A 16 0.72 -3.42 -14.20
C LEU A 16 0.79 -2.03 -14.84
N GLU A 17 0.17 -1.80 -16.00
CA GLU A 17 0.13 -0.50 -16.66
C GLU A 17 -0.59 0.57 -15.81
N LEU A 18 -1.63 0.20 -15.06
CA LEU A 18 -2.29 1.10 -14.12
C LEU A 18 -1.36 1.48 -12.97
N PHE A 19 -0.56 0.53 -12.48
CA PHE A 19 0.43 0.77 -11.42
C PHE A 19 1.57 1.67 -11.91
N GLU A 20 2.08 1.42 -13.11
CA GLU A 20 3.11 2.24 -13.76
C GLU A 20 2.61 3.65 -14.10
N ARG A 21 1.37 3.80 -14.57
CA ARG A 21 0.77 5.11 -14.86
C ARG A 21 0.57 5.97 -13.60
N LYS A 22 0.30 5.36 -12.43
CA LYS A 22 0.30 6.09 -11.15
C LYS A 22 1.69 6.58 -10.75
N PHE A 23 2.74 5.91 -11.20
CA PHE A 23 4.13 6.24 -10.86
C PHE A 23 4.73 7.31 -11.79
N ASN A 24 4.39 7.26 -13.09
CA ASN A 24 4.96 8.16 -14.11
C ASN A 24 4.09 9.40 -14.41
N GLY A 25 2.91 9.51 -13.79
CA GLY A 25 1.93 10.57 -14.08
C GLY A 25 2.07 11.82 -13.22
N ASN A 26 3.27 12.29 -12.88
CA ASN A 26 3.54 13.69 -12.46
C ASN A 26 5.05 13.98 -12.28
N ASP A 27 5.88 13.72 -13.31
CA ASP A 27 7.32 14.01 -13.21
C ASP A 27 7.65 15.42 -13.71
N GLU A 28 7.35 16.40 -12.86
CA GLU A 28 8.12 17.64 -12.77
C GLU A 28 8.57 17.82 -11.32
N GLY A 29 9.69 17.18 -10.97
CA GLY A 29 10.52 17.60 -9.83
C GLY A 29 10.66 16.56 -8.73
N GLY A 30 11.88 16.05 -8.54
CA GLY A 30 12.31 15.14 -7.47
C GLY A 30 12.14 15.64 -6.02
N HIS A 31 11.37 16.69 -5.79
CA HIS A 31 10.90 17.16 -4.48
C HIS A 31 9.59 16.48 -4.04
N GLN A 32 8.71 16.15 -5.00
CA GLN A 32 7.35 15.67 -4.74
C GLN A 32 7.32 14.24 -4.15
N SER A 33 8.33 13.41 -4.45
CA SER A 33 8.43 12.02 -3.96
C SER A 33 8.72 11.91 -2.47
N LYS A 34 9.49 12.85 -1.89
CA LYS A 34 9.73 12.91 -0.44
C LYS A 34 8.52 13.41 0.32
N GLU A 35 7.91 14.49 -0.17
CA GLU A 35 6.72 15.09 0.44
C GLU A 35 5.53 14.10 0.46
N GLY A 36 5.31 13.36 -0.63
CA GLY A 36 4.29 12.31 -0.67
C GLY A 36 4.58 11.13 0.27
N HIS A 37 5.85 10.78 0.44
CA HIS A 37 6.26 9.75 1.40
C HIS A 37 6.02 10.21 2.85
N ASP A 38 6.36 11.45 3.18
CA ASP A 38 6.20 11.99 4.52
C ASP A 38 4.70 12.10 4.88
N LEU A 39 3.88 12.59 3.94
CA LEU A 39 2.42 12.62 4.10
C LEU A 39 1.83 11.23 4.31
N LEU A 40 2.29 10.22 3.56
CA LEU A 40 1.85 8.83 3.74
C LEU A 40 2.15 8.36 5.17
N MET A 41 3.38 8.60 5.65
CA MET A 41 3.79 8.23 7.01
C MET A 41 2.96 8.93 8.08
N GLU A 42 2.62 10.21 7.90
CA GLU A 42 1.70 10.93 8.80
C GLU A 42 0.28 10.33 8.80
N CYS A 43 -0.26 9.98 7.63
CA CYS A 43 -1.57 9.32 7.54
C CYS A 43 -1.59 7.98 8.29
N LEU A 44 -0.47 7.26 8.29
CA LEU A 44 -0.35 5.97 8.95
C LEU A 44 -0.21 6.09 10.46
N ASP A 45 0.55 7.07 10.92
CA ASP A 45 0.66 7.38 12.33
C ASP A 45 -0.74 7.76 12.87
N ALA A 46 -1.48 8.61 12.15
CA ALA A 46 -2.87 8.96 12.48
C ALA A 46 -3.79 7.73 12.48
N LEU A 47 -3.72 6.87 11.45
CA LEU A 47 -4.49 5.63 11.38
C LEU A 47 -4.19 4.70 12.55
N SER A 48 -2.92 4.55 12.93
CA SER A 48 -2.50 3.66 14.01
C SER A 48 -2.98 4.13 15.39
N ALA A 49 -3.15 5.45 15.56
CA ALA A 49 -3.60 6.10 16.79
C ALA A 49 -5.14 6.15 16.93
N LEU A 50 -5.90 5.81 15.89
CA LEU A 50 -7.36 5.75 15.98
C LEU A 50 -7.78 4.67 16.98
N GLU A 51 -8.50 5.10 18.01
CA GLU A 51 -9.10 4.21 19.00
C GLU A 51 -10.35 3.54 18.42
N GLY A 52 -10.59 2.28 18.80
CA GLY A 52 -11.77 1.53 18.37
C GLY A 52 -11.66 0.84 17.01
N ILE A 53 -10.57 1.01 16.26
CA ILE A 53 -10.30 0.17 15.08
C ILE A 53 -9.65 -1.16 15.51
N ASP A 54 -10.27 -2.26 15.12
CA ASP A 54 -9.74 -3.59 15.34
C ASP A 54 -8.57 -3.91 14.38
N GLY A 55 -7.77 -4.90 14.74
CA GLY A 55 -6.60 -5.30 13.99
C GLY A 55 -6.88 -5.67 12.54
N ALA A 56 -8.01 -6.32 12.25
CA ALA A 56 -8.35 -6.74 10.90
C ALA A 56 -8.75 -5.54 10.03
N SER A 57 -9.47 -4.56 10.59
CA SER A 57 -9.78 -3.31 9.88
C SER A 57 -8.51 -2.49 9.59
N PHE A 58 -7.61 -2.38 10.56
CA PHE A 58 -6.32 -1.73 10.37
C PHE A 58 -5.47 -2.40 9.28
N ALA A 59 -5.37 -3.73 9.32
CA ALA A 59 -4.62 -4.49 8.33
C ALA A 59 -5.23 -4.34 6.92
N LYS A 60 -6.56 -4.37 6.79
CA LYS A 60 -7.23 -4.11 5.49
C LYS A 60 -6.91 -2.72 4.93
N ALA A 61 -6.91 -1.69 5.77
CA ALA A 61 -6.58 -0.33 5.37
C ALA A 61 -5.13 -0.20 4.87
N THR A 62 -4.21 -0.95 5.48
CA THR A 62 -2.77 -0.91 5.19
C THR A 62 -2.34 -1.90 4.10
N LYS A 63 -3.19 -2.89 3.77
CA LYS A 63 -2.95 -3.93 2.76
C LYS A 63 -2.76 -3.39 1.35
N LEU A 64 -3.38 -2.26 1.02
CA LEU A 64 -3.19 -1.57 -0.27
C LEU A 64 -1.74 -1.14 -0.53
N ILE A 65 -0.93 -1.07 0.51
CA ILE A 65 0.45 -0.60 0.49
C ILE A 65 1.43 -1.79 0.51
N HIS A 66 0.96 -3.01 0.79
CA HIS A 66 1.82 -4.19 0.98
C HIS A 66 2.56 -4.63 -0.30
N ASP A 67 2.05 -4.31 -1.49
CA ASP A 67 2.75 -4.58 -2.75
C ASP A 67 3.87 -3.55 -3.05
N ASP A 68 3.94 -2.45 -2.29
CA ASP A 68 4.91 -1.37 -2.46
C ASP A 68 6.11 -1.54 -1.51
N PRO A 69 7.37 -1.48 -1.97
CA PRO A 69 8.56 -1.56 -1.10
C PRO A 69 8.53 -0.68 0.17
N LEU A 70 7.76 0.42 0.16
CA LEU A 70 7.49 1.30 1.28
C LEU A 70 6.80 0.63 2.47
N TRP A 71 6.07 -0.47 2.28
CA TRP A 71 5.41 -1.20 3.35
C TRP A 71 6.39 -1.59 4.47
N ARG A 72 7.66 -1.82 4.14
CA ARG A 72 8.71 -2.15 5.12
C ARG A 72 8.99 -0.98 6.06
N LYS A 73 9.08 0.25 5.55
CA LYS A 73 9.28 1.44 6.38
C LYS A 73 8.08 1.71 7.28
N MET A 74 6.89 1.52 6.71
CA MET A 74 5.61 1.52 7.42
C MET A 74 5.58 0.56 8.60
N PHE A 75 5.89 -0.71 8.32
CA PHE A 75 5.87 -1.78 9.28
C PHE A 75 6.83 -1.52 10.45
N LEU A 76 7.97 -0.89 10.18
CA LEU A 76 8.89 -0.49 11.24
C LEU A 76 8.30 0.56 12.19
N ARG A 77 7.46 1.47 11.68
CA ARG A 77 6.80 2.53 12.46
C ARG A 77 5.61 2.08 13.30
N PHE A 78 4.95 0.99 12.92
CA PHE A 78 3.79 0.52 13.69
C PHE A 78 4.13 0.22 15.15
N PRO A 79 3.21 0.45 16.10
CA PRO A 79 3.34 -0.09 17.45
C PRO A 79 3.27 -1.62 17.42
N HIS A 80 3.79 -2.29 18.46
CA HIS A 80 3.93 -3.75 18.49
C HIS A 80 2.61 -4.49 18.21
N ASP A 81 1.52 -4.07 18.84
CA ASP A 81 0.21 -4.71 18.68
C ASP A 81 -0.27 -4.63 17.23
N ARG A 82 -0.07 -3.47 16.58
CA ARG A 82 -0.43 -3.27 15.16
C ARG A 82 0.46 -4.07 14.20
N LYS A 83 1.72 -4.33 14.56
CA LYS A 83 2.58 -5.24 13.76
C LYS A 83 2.04 -6.67 13.81
N ILE A 84 1.61 -7.12 14.98
CA ILE A 84 1.01 -8.45 15.15
C ILE A 84 -0.27 -8.54 14.30
N ASP A 85 -1.16 -7.57 14.45
CA ASP A 85 -2.40 -7.48 13.66
C ASP A 85 -2.11 -7.51 12.16
N PHE A 86 -1.14 -6.72 11.72
CA PHE A 86 -0.75 -6.64 10.31
C PHE A 86 -0.27 -7.99 9.77
N VAL A 87 0.64 -8.67 10.48
CA VAL A 87 1.18 -9.98 10.06
C VAL A 87 0.10 -11.07 10.06
N LEU A 88 -0.82 -11.06 11.03
CA LEU A 88 -1.88 -12.06 11.13
C LEU A 88 -2.97 -11.89 10.06
N ASN A 89 -3.09 -10.71 9.45
CA ASN A 89 -4.15 -10.37 8.49
C ASN A 89 -3.62 -10.07 7.07
N LEU A 90 -2.37 -10.44 6.80
CA LEU A 90 -1.67 -10.22 5.54
C LEU A 90 -2.31 -10.98 4.37
#